data_AF-N1W562-F1
#
_entry.id   AF-N1W562-F1
#
_cell.length_a   1.000
_cell.length_b   1.000
_cell.length_c   1.000
_cell.angle_alpha   90.00
_cell.angle_beta   90.00
_cell.angle_gamma   90.00
#
_symmetry.space_group_name_H-M   'P 1'
#
loop_
_entity.id
_entity.type
_entity.pdbx_description
1 polymer ?
#
loop_
_entity_poly.entity_id
_entity_poly.type
_entity_poly.pdbx_seq_one_letter_code
_entity_poly.pdbx_strand_id
1 'polypeptide(L)'
;MEKQVRERRTFKADDKIGIIRKHLLKSKLVDTCDEYRIHPTMMQNWLKIVLEAGREALAGSNQKESNENKKLIEKYEKELERKNRIIAELTGEIIDLKKEAGEL
;
A
#
# COMPACT_ATOMS: atom_id res chain seq x y z
N MET A 1 33.78 -22.12 -18.96
CA MET A 1 33.13 -21.07 -18.14
C MET A 1 31.79 -21.61 -17.69
N GLU A 2 31.69 -22.06 -16.44
CA GLU A 2 30.44 -22.58 -15.88
C GLU A 2 29.43 -21.44 -15.74
N LYS A 3 28.34 -21.50 -16.51
CA LYS A 3 27.19 -20.62 -16.32
C LYS A 3 26.47 -21.05 -15.05
N GLN A 4 26.71 -20.35 -13.94
CA GLN A 4 25.85 -20.47 -12.77
C GLN A 4 24.44 -20.04 -13.14
N VAL A 5 23.50 -20.98 -13.09
CA VAL A 5 22.07 -20.72 -13.21
C VAL A 5 21.68 -19.84 -12.03
N ARG A 6 21.49 -18.53 -12.27
CA ARG A 6 20.97 -17.61 -11.26
C ARG A 6 19.51 -17.95 -10.99
N GLU A 7 19.25 -18.70 -9.94
CA GLU A 7 17.93 -18.81 -9.33
C GLU A 7 17.37 -17.40 -9.10
N ARG A 8 16.20 -17.12 -9.68
CA ARG A 8 15.50 -15.85 -9.47
C ARG A 8 14.99 -15.81 -8.04
N ARG A 9 15.79 -15.28 -7.12
CA ARG A 9 15.32 -14.93 -5.78
C ARG A 9 14.45 -13.69 -5.84
N THR A 10 13.24 -13.80 -5.31
CA THR A 10 12.36 -12.66 -5.05
C THR A 10 12.58 -12.22 -3.60
N PHE A 11 12.83 -10.92 -3.40
CA PHE A 11 12.92 -10.32 -2.07
C PHE A 11 11.60 -9.62 -1.77
N LYS A 12 11.00 -9.89 -0.60
CA LYS A 12 9.86 -9.11 -0.12
C LYS A 12 10.30 -7.70 0.25
N ALA A 13 9.34 -6.78 0.37
CA ALA A 13 9.63 -5.40 0.74
C ALA A 13 10.44 -5.31 2.06
N ASP A 14 10.03 -6.08 3.07
CA ASP A 14 10.70 -6.10 4.38
C ASP A 14 12.14 -6.62 4.30
N ASP A 15 12.38 -7.66 3.51
CA ASP A 15 13.72 -8.20 3.28
C ASP A 15 14.63 -7.14 2.64
N LYS A 16 14.13 -6.43 1.62
CA LYS A 16 14.86 -5.35 0.96
C LYS A 16 15.23 -4.25 1.95
N ILE A 17 14.28 -3.82 2.78
CA ILE A 17 14.51 -2.77 3.79
C ILE A 17 15.51 -3.24 4.85
N GLY A 18 15.43 -4.50 5.31
CA GLY A 18 16.37 -5.07 6.27
C GLY A 18 17.81 -5.07 5.74
N ILE A 19 18.00 -5.46 4.48
CA ILE A 19 19.31 -5.48 3.81
C ILE A 19 19.85 -4.05 3.61
N ILE A 20 19.00 -3.12 3.17
CA ILE A 20 19.36 -1.70 3.03
C ILE A 20 19.77 -1.11 4.38
N ARG A 21 19.00 -1.36 5.43
CA ARG A 21 19.31 -0.90 6.78
C ARG A 21 20.64 -1.45 7.28
N LYS A 22 20.92 -2.74 7.03
CA LYS A 22 22.21 -3.35 7.41
C LYS A 22 23.38 -2.68 6.70
N HIS A 23 23.26 -2.44 5.40
CA HIS A 23 24.24 -1.69 4.63
C HIS A 23 24.48 -0.28 5.20
N LEU A 24 23.40 0.48 5.44
CA LEU A 24 23.50 1.85 5.95
C LEU A 24 24.13 1.94 7.36
N LEU A 25 24.05 0.88 8.16
CA LEU A 25 24.57 0.89 9.54
C LEU A 25 26.01 0.39 9.67
N LYS A 26 26.46 -0.58 8.86
CA LYS A 26 27.64 -1.38 9.23
C LYS A 26 28.59 -1.79 8.10
N SER A 27 28.22 -1.74 6.82
CA SER A 27 29.00 -2.43 5.77
C SER A 27 29.13 -1.66 4.47
N LYS A 28 30.22 -1.89 3.72
CA LYS A 28 30.35 -1.39 2.35
C LYS A 28 29.29 -2.06 1.47
N LEU A 29 28.89 -1.35 0.41
CA LEU A 29 27.85 -1.80 -0.51
C LEU A 29 28.22 -3.16 -1.13
N VAL A 30 29.49 -3.34 -1.50
CA VAL A 30 30.02 -4.55 -2.14
C VAL A 30 29.89 -5.75 -1.22
N ASP A 31 30.37 -5.65 0.02
CA ASP A 31 30.30 -6.73 1.01
C ASP A 31 28.86 -7.19 1.27
N THR A 32 27.91 -6.25 1.31
CA THR A 32 26.49 -6.55 1.50
C THR A 32 25.87 -7.19 0.25
N CYS A 33 26.26 -6.71 -0.93
CA CYS A 33 25.84 -7.30 -2.19
C CYS A 33 26.33 -8.75 -2.32
N ASP A 34 27.56 -9.04 -1.91
CA ASP A 34 28.13 -10.37 -1.94
C ASP A 34 27.45 -11.32 -0.94
N GLU A 35 27.21 -10.87 0.31
CA GLU A 35 26.54 -11.66 1.35
C GLU A 35 25.14 -12.11 0.92
N TYR A 36 24.34 -11.18 0.38
CA TYR A 36 22.96 -11.46 -0.02
C TYR A 36 22.83 -11.93 -1.48
N ARG A 37 23.96 -12.07 -2.20
CA ARG A 37 24.03 -12.39 -3.65
C ARG A 37 23.18 -11.46 -4.51
N ILE A 38 23.19 -10.16 -4.18
CA ILE A 38 22.47 -9.11 -4.87
C ILE A 38 23.43 -8.38 -5.82
N HIS A 39 22.95 -8.03 -7.02
CA HIS A 39 23.75 -7.21 -7.92
C HIS A 39 23.83 -5.76 -7.41
N PRO A 40 25.00 -5.09 -7.42
CA PRO A 40 25.13 -3.72 -6.91
C PRO A 40 24.11 -2.73 -7.49
N THR A 41 23.83 -2.82 -8.79
CA THR A 41 22.80 -1.99 -9.45
C THR A 41 21.39 -2.18 -8.87
N MET A 42 21.02 -3.41 -8.48
CA MET A 42 19.73 -3.68 -7.85
C MET A 42 19.66 -3.02 -6.46
N MET A 43 20.73 -3.14 -5.68
CA MET A 43 20.82 -2.51 -4.36
C MET A 43 20.77 -0.98 -4.46
N GLN A 44 21.46 -0.39 -5.44
CA GLN A 44 21.39 1.05 -5.73
C GLN A 44 19.97 1.50 -6.12
N ASN A 45 19.28 0.72 -6.95
CA ASN A 45 17.89 1.01 -7.32
C ASN A 45 16.96 0.98 -6.09
N TRP A 46 17.13 0.01 -5.18
CA TRP A 46 16.32 -0.03 -3.97
C TRP A 46 16.64 1.13 -3.02
N LEU A 47 17.93 1.46 -2.85
CA LEU A 47 18.37 2.63 -2.07
C LEU A 47 17.74 3.91 -2.60
N LYS A 48 17.76 4.12 -3.92
CA LYS A 48 17.15 5.28 -4.56
C LYS A 48 15.67 5.40 -4.20
N ILE A 49 14.89 4.33 -4.41
CA ILE A 49 13.45 4.31 -4.13
C ILE A 49 13.18 4.61 -2.64
N VAL A 50 13.91 3.96 -1.73
CA VAL A 50 13.70 4.14 -0.28
C VAL A 50 14.07 5.54 0.18
N LEU A 51 15.15 6.12 -0.34
CA LEU A 51 15.60 7.46 0.05
C LEU A 51 14.73 8.56 -0.56
N GLU A 52 14.20 8.38 -1.77
CA GLU A 52 13.24 9.29 -2.39
C GLU A 52 11.91 9.28 -1.63
N ALA A 53 11.33 8.11 -1.40
CA ALA A 53 10.11 7.99 -0.59
C ALA A 53 10.33 8.48 0.86
N GLY A 54 11.50 8.21 1.43
CA GLY A 54 11.89 8.70 2.75
C GLY A 54 11.98 10.24 2.79
N ARG A 55 12.50 10.87 1.74
CA ARG A 55 12.54 12.34 1.62
C ARG A 55 11.13 12.92 1.60
N GLU A 56 10.22 12.35 0.80
CA GLU A 56 8.83 12.80 0.74
C GLU A 56 8.11 12.61 2.08
N ALA A 57 8.31 11.47 2.75
CA ALA A 57 7.72 11.18 4.04
C ALA A 57 8.22 12.13 5.15
N LEU A 58 9.52 12.48 5.14
CA LEU A 58 10.15 13.37 6.11
C LEU A 58 9.92 14.86 5.82
N ALA A 59 9.63 15.23 4.57
CA ALA A 59 9.32 16.61 4.18
C ALA A 59 7.99 17.13 4.75
N GLY A 60 7.18 16.27 5.39
CA GLY A 60 6.04 16.67 6.21
C GLY A 60 4.82 17.22 5.47
N SER A 61 4.86 17.37 4.13
CA SER A 61 3.76 17.93 3.34
C SER A 61 2.51 17.04 3.32
N ASN A 62 2.67 15.71 3.46
CA ASN A 62 1.56 14.76 3.26
C ASN A 62 0.78 14.42 4.53
N GLN A 63 1.23 14.82 5.73
CA GLN A 63 0.46 14.50 6.94
C GLN A 63 -0.85 15.27 7.03
N LYS A 64 -0.88 16.54 6.59
CA LYS A 64 -2.09 17.35 6.61
C LYS A 64 -3.09 16.90 5.55
N GLU A 65 -2.63 16.67 4.34
CA GLU A 65 -3.44 16.19 3.21
C GLU A 65 -3.95 14.74 3.43
N SER A 66 -3.12 13.85 3.98
CA SER A 66 -3.56 12.49 4.37
C SER A 66 -4.67 12.54 5.43
N ASN A 67 -4.57 13.46 6.40
CA ASN A 67 -5.58 13.59 7.44
C ASN A 67 -6.89 14.22 6.90
N GLU A 68 -6.80 15.16 5.97
CA GLU A 68 -7.96 15.72 5.26
C GLU A 68 -8.65 14.68 4.38
N ASN A 69 -7.88 13.87 3.65
CA ASN A 69 -8.42 12.76 2.85
C ASN A 69 -9.10 11.71 3.73
N LYS A 70 -8.53 11.35 4.88
CA LYS A 70 -9.17 10.45 5.86
C LYS A 70 -10.51 11.00 6.36
N LYS A 71 -10.56 12.30 6.68
CA LYS A 71 -11.81 12.97 7.08
C LYS A 71 -12.86 12.98 5.97
N LEU A 72 -12.43 13.19 4.72
CA LEU A 72 -13.32 13.13 3.56
C LEU A 72 -13.86 11.72 3.33
N ILE A 73 -13.00 10.70 3.42
CA ILE A 73 -13.40 9.29 3.33
C ILE A 73 -14.46 8.98 4.40
N GLU A 74 -14.18 9.30 5.67
CA GLU A 74 -15.12 9.05 6.77
C GLU A 74 -16.46 9.80 6.56
N LYS A 75 -16.41 11.03 6.05
CA LYS A 75 -17.60 11.80 5.71
C LYS A 75 -18.42 11.12 4.62
N TYR A 76 -17.78 10.68 3.54
CA TYR A 76 -18.47 10.04 2.42
C TYR A 76 -18.99 8.65 2.78
N GLU A 77 -18.28 7.89 3.61
CA GLU A 77 -18.75 6.61 4.15
C GLU A 77 -20.04 6.80 4.97
N LYS A 78 -20.07 7.80 5.86
CA LYS A 78 -21.28 8.13 6.64
C LYS A 78 -22.45 8.55 5.75
N GLU A 79 -22.21 9.34 4.71
CA GLU A 79 -23.26 9.69 3.76
C GLU A 79 -23.77 8.47 2.99
N LEU A 80 -22.88 7.58 2.58
CA LEU A 80 -23.22 6.35 1.86
C LEU A 80 -24.10 5.44 2.74
N GLU A 81 -23.72 5.24 4.00
CA GLU A 81 -24.54 4.49 4.97
C GLU A 81 -25.92 5.13 5.16
N ARG A 82 -26.00 6.45 5.28
CA ARG A 82 -27.27 7.17 5.42
C ARG A 82 -28.16 6.93 4.21
N LYS A 83 -27.61 7.07 3.00
CA LYS A 83 -28.35 6.84 1.75
C LYS A 83 -28.81 5.40 1.63
N ASN A 84 -27.96 4.43 1.97
CA ASN A 84 -28.32 3.01 1.95
C ASN A 84 -29.44 2.68 2.92
N ARG A 85 -29.45 3.28 4.13
CA ARG A 85 -30.57 3.13 5.08
C ARG A 85 -31.89 3.64 4.52
N ILE A 86 -31.90 4.85 3.98
CA ILE A 86 -33.11 5.46 3.38
C ILE A 86 -33.61 4.61 2.21
N ILE A 87 -32.71 4.13 1.36
CA ILE A 87 -33.08 3.26 0.24
C ILE A 87 -33.69 1.96 0.77
N ALA A 88 -33.07 1.32 1.77
CA ALA A 88 -33.58 0.08 2.35
C ALA A 88 -35.00 0.26 2.92
N GLU A 89 -35.23 1.35 3.65
CA GLU A 89 -36.55 1.72 4.19
C GLU A 89 -37.60 1.88 3.07
N LEU A 90 -37.31 2.73 2.09
CA LEU A 90 -38.22 2.95 0.95
C LEU A 90 -38.47 1.68 0.13
N THR A 91 -37.44 0.84 -0.05
CA THR A 91 -37.62 -0.43 -0.75
C THR A 91 -38.48 -1.40 0.04
N GLY A 92 -38.42 -1.38 1.38
CA GLY A 92 -39.32 -2.16 2.24
C GLY A 92 -40.77 -1.74 2.04
N GLU A 93 -41.05 -0.44 2.11
CA GLU A 93 -42.39 0.12 1.87
C GLU A 93 -42.93 -0.23 0.47
N ILE A 94 -42.10 -0.12 -0.57
CA ILE A 94 -42.47 -0.50 -1.94
C ILE A 94 -42.81 -1.98 -2.04
N ILE A 95 -42.04 -2.86 -1.39
CA ILE A 95 -42.29 -4.30 -1.41
C ILE A 95 -43.62 -4.62 -0.72
N ASP A 96 -43.91 -3.98 0.42
CA ASP A 96 -45.15 -4.23 1.15
C ASP A 96 -46.37 -3.72 0.40
N LEU A 97 -46.29 -2.52 -0.20
CA LEU A 97 -47.34 -2.01 -1.09
C LEU A 97 -47.60 -2.92 -2.29
N LYS A 98 -46.55 -3.49 -2.89
CA LYS A 98 -46.69 -4.43 -4.01
C LYS A 98 -47.36 -5.75 -3.60
N LYS A 99 -47.09 -6.26 -2.39
CA LYS A 99 -47.80 -7.42 -1.84
C LYS A 99 -49.27 -7.10 -1.58
N GLU A 100 -49.57 -5.93 -1.02
CA GLU A 100 -50.96 -5.47 -0.79
C GLU A 100 -51.74 -5.33 -2.10
N ALA A 101 -51.08 -4.86 -3.17
CA ALA A 101 -51.66 -4.74 -4.50
C ALA A 101 -51.75 -6.07 -5.27
N GLY A 102 -51.21 -7.17 -4.75
CA GLY A 102 -51.18 -8.48 -5.41
C GLY A 102 -50.26 -8.55 -6.64
N GLU A 103 -49.30 -7.62 -6.75
CA GLU A 103 -48.28 -7.60 -7.81
C GLU A 103 -47.04 -8.44 -7.46
N LEU A 104 -46.99 -8.95 -6.22
CA LEU A 104 -45.99 -9.86 -5.65
C LEU A 104 -46.68 -10.91 -4.78
#